data_AF-A0A7J7U840-F1
#
_entry.id   AF-A0A7J7U840-F1
#
_cell.length_a   1.000
_cell.length_b   1.000
_cell.length_c   1.000
_cell.angle_alpha   90.00
_cell.angle_beta   90.00
_cell.angle_gamma   90.00
#
_symmetry.space_group_name_H-M   'P 1'
#
loop_
_entity.id
_entity.type
_entity.pdbx_description
1 polymer ?
#
loop_
_entity_poly.entity_id
_entity_poly.type
_entity_poly.pdbx_seq_one_letter_code
_entity_poly.pdbx_strand_id
1 'polypeptide(L)'
;MGPSSRPASPVLRPALCALALIVAAGGRVASAFNLDTRFLVVKEARNPGSLFGYSVALHRQTEPQQRNLLLVGAPRDLAISDRYTNRTGAVYLCPLSAHKNDCERMDITEKSNPGHHKIEDMWLGVTVASQGPAGRVLETAT
;
A
#
# COMPACT_ATOMS: atom_id res chain seq x y z
N MET A 1 26.81 -63.57 44.07
CA MET A 1 25.86 -62.53 43.61
C MET A 1 26.55 -61.69 42.54
N GLY A 2 26.15 -61.82 41.28
CA GLY A 2 26.48 -60.85 40.23
C GLY A 2 25.20 -60.12 39.82
N PRO A 3 25.23 -58.81 39.54
CA PRO A 3 24.01 -58.09 39.15
C PRO A 3 23.61 -58.48 37.72
N SER A 4 22.38 -58.95 37.57
CA SER A 4 21.74 -59.17 36.28
C SER A 4 21.52 -57.82 35.58
N SER A 5 22.21 -57.59 34.47
CA SER A 5 22.00 -56.43 33.60
C SER A 5 20.76 -56.65 32.73
N ARG A 6 19.72 -55.83 32.93
CA ARG A 6 18.55 -55.81 32.05
C ARG A 6 18.91 -55.08 30.75
N PRO A 7 18.63 -55.65 29.56
CA PRO A 7 18.84 -54.93 28.31
C PRO A 7 17.81 -53.81 28.19
N ALA A 8 18.28 -52.58 27.97
CA ALA A 8 17.42 -51.46 27.63
C ALA A 8 16.83 -51.70 26.23
N SER A 9 15.51 -51.76 26.15
CA SER A 9 14.76 -52.11 24.94
C SER A 9 15.07 -51.14 23.77
N PRO A 10 15.57 -51.64 22.62
CA PRO A 10 15.91 -50.81 21.46
C PRO A 10 14.68 -50.27 20.70
N VAL A 11 13.49 -50.74 21.06
CA VAL A 11 12.20 -50.49 20.38
C VAL A 11 11.68 -49.06 20.57
N LEU A 12 12.12 -48.33 21.60
CA LEU A 12 11.67 -46.96 21.87
C LEU A 12 12.18 -45.95 20.81
N ARG A 13 13.39 -46.18 20.28
CA ARG A 13 14.04 -45.30 19.28
C ARG A 13 13.39 -45.30 17.89
N PRO A 14 13.08 -46.46 17.26
CA PRO A 14 12.45 -46.47 15.94
C PRO A 14 11.02 -45.92 15.97
N ALA A 15 10.29 -46.14 17.07
CA ALA A 15 8.95 -45.57 17.26
C ALA A 15 8.99 -44.03 17.34
N LEU A 16 9.95 -43.47 18.08
CA LEU A 16 10.17 -42.02 18.15
C LEU A 16 10.58 -41.42 16.79
N CYS A 17 11.46 -42.10 16.03
CA CYS A 17 11.83 -41.66 14.68
C CYS A 17 10.65 -41.70 13.71
N ALA A 18 9.84 -42.75 13.75
CA ALA A 18 8.64 -42.87 12.92
C ALA A 18 7.62 -41.76 13.25
N LEU A 19 7.42 -41.47 14.53
CA LEU A 19 6.53 -40.39 14.98
C LEU A 19 7.01 -39.01 14.51
N ALA A 20 8.32 -38.75 14.61
CA ALA A 20 8.93 -37.49 14.14
C ALA A 20 8.77 -37.30 12.63
N LEU A 21 8.93 -38.36 11.83
CA LEU A 21 8.71 -38.32 10.38
C LEU A 21 7.24 -38.07 10.01
N ILE A 22 6.29 -38.65 10.76
CA ILE A 22 4.85 -38.42 10.57
C ILE A 22 4.48 -36.96 10.89
N VAL A 23 5.03 -36.38 11.95
CA VAL A 23 4.81 -34.97 12.31
C VAL A 23 5.43 -34.04 11.26
N ALA A 24 6.63 -34.34 10.78
CA ALA A 24 7.31 -33.56 9.74
C ALA A 24 6.57 -33.64 8.38
N ALA A 25 6.03 -34.81 8.02
CA ALA A 25 5.24 -35.00 6.80
C ALA A 25 3.80 -34.44 6.91
N GLY A 26 3.26 -34.35 8.13
CA GLY A 26 1.91 -33.84 8.43
C GLY A 26 1.82 -32.31 8.56
N GLY A 27 2.95 -31.62 8.68
CA GLY A 27 3.02 -30.16 8.73
C GLY A 27 2.66 -29.52 7.40
N ARG A 28 1.35 -29.44 7.08
CA ARG A 28 0.90 -28.58 5.99
C ARG A 28 1.24 -27.14 6.35
N VAL A 29 1.97 -26.46 5.48
CA VAL A 29 2.17 -25.01 5.56
C VAL A 29 0.79 -24.36 5.41
N ALA A 30 0.18 -23.99 6.52
CA ALA A 30 -1.09 -23.28 6.52
C ALA A 30 -0.82 -21.84 6.06
N SER A 31 -1.32 -21.48 4.88
CA SER A 31 -1.42 -20.08 4.47
C SER A 31 -2.73 -19.52 5.03
N ALA A 32 -2.64 -18.70 6.06
CA ALA A 32 -3.76 -17.93 6.59
C ALA A 32 -3.62 -16.47 6.15
N PHE A 33 -4.73 -15.85 5.73
CA PHE A 33 -4.79 -14.43 5.39
C PHE A 33 -5.98 -13.78 6.12
N ASN A 34 -5.81 -12.54 6.56
CA ASN A 34 -6.81 -11.77 7.34
C ASN A 34 -7.30 -10.51 6.61
N LEU A 35 -7.20 -10.48 5.28
CA LEU A 35 -7.74 -9.40 4.46
C LEU A 35 -9.25 -9.57 4.28
N ASP A 36 -10.01 -8.55 4.67
CA ASP A 36 -11.46 -8.51 4.45
C ASP A 36 -11.77 -8.15 2.99
N THR A 37 -12.50 -9.02 2.30
CA THR A 37 -12.95 -8.82 0.92
C THR A 37 -14.45 -8.51 0.81
N ARG A 38 -15.18 -8.51 1.93
CA ARG A 38 -16.64 -8.27 1.99
C ARG A 38 -16.95 -6.79 2.20
N PHE A 39 -16.19 -6.11 3.06
CA PHE A 39 -16.42 -4.70 3.41
C PHE A 39 -15.26 -3.81 2.95
N LEU A 40 -15.12 -3.71 1.63
CA LEU A 40 -14.07 -2.92 0.99
C LEU A 40 -14.36 -1.42 1.06
N VAL A 41 -13.34 -0.62 1.34
CA VAL A 41 -13.34 0.82 1.06
C VAL A 41 -12.90 1.03 -0.38
N VAL A 42 -13.80 1.57 -1.22
CA VAL A 42 -13.56 1.81 -2.64
C VAL A 42 -13.52 3.31 -2.88
N LYS A 43 -12.52 3.78 -3.63
CA LYS A 43 -12.36 5.18 -4.04
C LYS A 43 -12.39 5.28 -5.56
N GLU A 44 -13.17 6.22 -6.07
CA GLU A 44 -13.38 6.40 -7.51
C GLU A 44 -13.02 7.83 -7.93
N ALA A 45 -12.40 7.96 -9.09
CA ALA A 45 -12.13 9.27 -9.70
C ALA A 45 -13.29 9.74 -10.57
N ARG A 46 -13.42 11.06 -10.67
CA ARG A 46 -14.38 11.70 -11.59
C ARG A 46 -13.98 11.55 -13.06
N ASN A 47 -12.69 11.54 -13.36
CA ASN A 47 -12.15 11.47 -14.72
C ASN A 47 -11.64 10.05 -15.03
N PRO A 48 -12.34 9.24 -15.86
CA PRO A 48 -11.93 7.87 -16.17
C PRO A 48 -10.56 7.77 -16.90
N GLY A 49 -10.16 8.83 -17.61
CA GLY A 49 -8.89 8.87 -18.34
C GLY A 49 -7.68 9.29 -17.51
N SER A 50 -7.86 9.60 -16.23
CA SER A 50 -6.84 10.16 -15.34
C SER A 50 -5.75 9.18 -14.89
N LEU A 51 -5.97 7.88 -15.06
CA LEU A 51 -5.20 6.80 -14.44
C LEU A 51 -5.18 6.91 -12.90
N PHE A 52 -6.29 7.31 -12.30
CA PHE A 52 -6.42 7.32 -10.85
C PHE A 52 -6.16 5.93 -10.25
N GLY A 53 -5.27 5.88 -9.25
CA GLY A 53 -4.81 4.61 -8.67
C GLY A 53 -3.51 4.10 -9.30
N TYR A 54 -2.89 4.85 -10.21
CA TYR A 54 -1.60 4.48 -10.80
C TYR A 54 -0.51 4.30 -9.72
N SER A 55 -0.52 5.16 -8.71
CA SER A 55 0.31 5.02 -7.51
C SER A 55 -0.54 5.27 -6.26
N VAL A 56 -0.20 4.63 -5.14
CA VAL A 56 -0.92 4.76 -3.88
C VAL A 56 0.02 4.74 -2.67
N ALA A 57 -0.32 5.50 -1.63
CA ALA A 57 0.37 5.46 -0.35
C ALA A 57 -0.58 5.75 0.82
N LEU A 58 -0.44 5.06 1.94
CA LEU A 58 -1.13 5.41 3.18
C LEU A 58 -0.37 6.53 3.89
N HIS A 59 -1.11 7.51 4.41
CA HIS A 59 -0.55 8.63 5.14
C HIS A 59 -1.38 8.95 6.39
N ARG A 60 -0.68 9.24 7.50
CA ARG A 60 -1.29 9.74 8.73
C ARG A 60 -0.88 11.20 8.92
N GLN A 61 -1.76 12.08 8.48
CA GLN A 61 -1.60 13.52 8.67
C GLN A 61 -1.94 13.87 10.11
N THR A 62 -1.12 14.73 10.73
CA THR A 62 -1.29 15.14 12.13
C THR A 62 -1.70 16.61 12.30
N GLU A 63 -1.43 17.44 11.29
CA GLU A 63 -1.61 18.90 11.29
C GLU A 63 -2.25 19.32 9.95
N PRO A 64 -3.17 20.30 9.91
CA PRO A 64 -3.82 20.96 11.05
C PRO A 64 -4.83 20.05 11.79
N GLN A 65 -5.17 18.89 11.21
CA GLN A 65 -6.07 17.91 11.82
C GLN A 65 -5.55 16.49 11.61
N GLN A 66 -5.82 15.61 12.57
CA GLN A 66 -5.53 14.19 12.48
C GLN A 66 -6.41 13.53 11.41
N ARG A 67 -5.80 13.05 10.32
CA ARG A 67 -6.50 12.36 9.22
C ARG A 67 -5.73 11.12 8.81
N ASN A 68 -6.42 10.00 8.63
CA ASN A 68 -5.90 8.82 7.95
C ASN A 68 -6.33 8.90 6.49
N LEU A 69 -5.35 9.01 5.60
CA LEU A 69 -5.55 9.29 4.19
C LEU A 69 -4.95 8.16 3.35
N LEU A 70 -5.66 7.82 2.29
CA LEU A 70 -5.11 7.16 1.12
C LEU A 70 -4.72 8.25 0.12
N LEU A 71 -3.43 8.37 -0.15
CA LEU A 71 -2.91 9.20 -1.22
C LEU A 71 -3.00 8.43 -2.52
N VAL A 72 -3.53 9.06 -3.57
CA VAL A 72 -3.74 8.41 -4.86
C VAL A 72 -3.19 9.27 -6.00
N GLY A 73 -2.25 8.73 -6.76
CA GLY A 73 -1.74 9.35 -7.98
C GLY A 73 -2.65 9.12 -9.18
N ALA A 74 -2.76 10.16 -10.03
CA ALA A 74 -3.55 10.17 -11.25
C ALA A 74 -2.78 10.94 -12.36
N PRO A 75 -1.73 10.33 -12.95
CA PRO A 75 -0.76 11.04 -13.79
C PRO A 75 -1.30 11.63 -15.10
N ARG A 76 -2.51 11.23 -15.54
CA ARG A 76 -3.13 11.76 -16.77
C ARG A 76 -4.30 12.70 -16.50
N ASP A 77 -4.44 13.14 -15.26
CA ASP A 77 -5.51 14.05 -14.90
C ASP A 77 -5.26 15.49 -15.39
N LEU A 78 -6.35 16.24 -15.51
CA LEU A 78 -6.34 17.61 -16.05
C LEU A 78 -5.64 18.59 -15.10
N ALA A 79 -5.07 19.68 -15.64
CA ALA A 79 -4.45 20.74 -14.83
C ALA A 79 -5.51 21.57 -14.06
N ILE A 80 -5.11 22.20 -12.94
CA ILE A 80 -6.02 23.00 -12.09
C ILE A 80 -6.37 24.35 -12.73
N SER A 81 -5.46 24.98 -13.48
CA SER A 81 -5.69 26.27 -14.13
C SER A 81 -4.50 26.71 -14.99
N ASP A 82 -4.61 26.62 -16.31
CA ASP A 82 -4.74 27.75 -17.24
C ASP A 82 -4.95 27.14 -18.64
N ARG A 83 -5.64 27.85 -19.50
CA ARG A 83 -6.38 27.38 -20.69
C ARG A 83 -5.59 26.63 -21.78
N TYR A 84 -4.32 26.27 -21.52
CA TYR A 84 -3.37 25.77 -22.51
C TYR A 84 -2.68 24.44 -22.14
N THR A 85 -2.74 23.94 -20.90
CA THR A 85 -2.10 22.65 -20.53
C THR A 85 -3.14 21.54 -20.29
N ASN A 86 -3.14 20.53 -21.16
CA ASN A 86 -4.26 19.57 -21.20
C ASN A 86 -4.17 18.44 -20.16
N ARG A 87 -2.97 18.01 -19.74
CA ARG A 87 -2.78 16.94 -18.75
C ARG A 87 -1.48 17.14 -18.01
N THR A 88 -1.54 17.53 -16.74
CA THR A 88 -0.34 17.65 -15.88
C THR A 88 -0.19 16.43 -14.98
N GLY A 89 -1.29 15.74 -14.68
CA GLY A 89 -1.37 14.75 -13.61
C GLY A 89 -1.83 15.38 -12.29
N ALA A 90 -2.03 14.54 -11.28
CA ALA A 90 -2.56 14.94 -9.97
C ALA A 90 -2.20 13.94 -8.88
N VAL A 91 -2.23 14.41 -7.64
CA VAL A 91 -2.35 13.57 -6.45
C VAL A 91 -3.63 13.94 -5.71
N TYR A 92 -4.31 12.93 -5.20
CA TYR A 92 -5.56 13.04 -4.46
C TYR A 92 -5.39 12.61 -3.00
N LEU A 93 -6.07 13.32 -2.11
CA LEU A 93 -6.23 13.04 -0.68
C LEU A 93 -7.58 12.35 -0.47
N CYS A 94 -7.59 11.04 -0.22
CA CYS A 94 -8.83 10.29 0.01
C CYS A 94 -8.96 9.90 1.49
N PRO A 95 -9.97 10.38 2.22
CA PRO A 95 -10.27 9.89 3.57
C PRO A 95 -10.57 8.38 3.56
N LEU A 96 -10.16 7.64 4.60
CA LEU A 96 -10.55 6.23 4.77
C LEU A 96 -12.01 6.07 5.26
N SER A 97 -12.94 6.66 4.52
CA SER A 97 -14.39 6.59 4.73
C SER A 97 -15.05 5.62 3.73
N ALA A 98 -16.30 5.24 3.97
CA ALA A 98 -17.10 4.43 3.05
C ALA A 98 -17.59 5.21 1.79
N HIS A 99 -17.43 6.54 1.76
CA HIS A 99 -17.79 7.33 0.59
C HIS A 99 -16.80 7.09 -0.55
N LYS A 100 -17.31 6.95 -1.78
CA LYS A 100 -16.45 6.65 -2.95
C LYS A 100 -15.81 7.88 -3.58
N ASN A 101 -16.49 9.02 -3.49
CA ASN A 101 -16.20 10.23 -4.27
C ASN A 101 -15.79 11.42 -3.39
N ASP A 102 -15.20 11.14 -2.23
CA ASP A 102 -14.74 12.11 -1.23
C ASP A 102 -13.22 12.40 -1.33
N CYS A 103 -12.58 12.01 -2.43
CA CYS A 103 -11.20 12.33 -2.72
C CYS A 103 -11.06 13.78 -3.18
N GLU A 104 -10.18 14.53 -2.52
CA GLU A 104 -9.89 15.91 -2.82
C GLU A 104 -8.54 16.02 -3.51
N ARG A 105 -8.43 16.86 -4.55
CA ARG A 105 -7.15 17.07 -5.21
C ARG A 105 -6.20 17.80 -4.26
N MET A 106 -4.96 17.32 -4.15
CA MET A 106 -3.91 17.99 -3.40
C MET A 106 -3.52 19.28 -4.12
N ASP A 107 -3.51 20.40 -3.39
CA ASP A 107 -2.99 21.67 -3.90
C ASP A 107 -1.46 21.63 -3.89
N ILE A 108 -0.88 21.60 -5.07
CA ILE A 108 0.57 21.62 -5.28
C ILE A 108 0.88 23.00 -5.83
N THR A 109 1.24 23.92 -4.94
CA THR A 109 1.68 25.25 -5.34
C THR A 109 3.08 25.15 -5.94
N GLU A 110 3.19 25.32 -7.26
CA GLU A 110 4.49 25.50 -7.87
C GLU A 110 5.10 26.84 -7.42
N LYS A 111 6.33 26.79 -6.89
CA LYS A 111 7.16 27.98 -6.69
C LYS A 111 7.97 28.31 -7.95
N SER A 112 7.38 28.16 -9.14
CA SER A 112 8.07 28.43 -10.40
C SER A 112 7.87 29.89 -10.84
N ASN A 113 8.93 30.48 -11.42
CA ASN A 113 8.87 31.83 -11.99
C ASN A 113 7.86 31.83 -13.17
N PRO A 114 6.94 32.82 -13.25
CA PRO A 114 5.81 32.83 -14.18
C PRO A 114 6.17 33.01 -15.67
N GLY A 115 7.44 32.80 -16.05
CA GLY A 115 7.94 33.11 -17.39
C GLY A 115 8.22 31.94 -18.32
N HIS A 116 8.45 30.71 -17.83
CA HIS A 116 9.23 29.76 -18.65
C HIS A 116 9.00 28.25 -18.49
N HIS A 117 7.85 27.76 -18.04
CA HIS A 117 7.61 26.30 -18.05
C HIS A 117 6.21 25.93 -18.56
N LYS A 118 6.18 25.21 -19.69
CA LYS A 118 4.99 24.54 -20.23
C LYS A 118 4.83 23.22 -19.47
N ILE A 119 3.95 23.21 -18.47
CA ILE A 119 3.71 22.07 -17.57
C ILE A 119 2.65 21.15 -18.21
N GLU A 120 3.04 20.49 -19.30
CA GLU A 120 2.21 19.48 -19.98
C GLU A 120 2.88 18.12 -19.92
N ASP A 121 2.09 17.07 -19.72
CA ASP A 121 2.49 15.67 -19.70
C ASP A 121 3.67 15.37 -18.79
N MET A 122 3.71 16.03 -17.62
CA MET A 122 4.70 15.77 -16.56
C MET A 122 4.38 14.51 -15.76
N TRP A 123 3.21 13.88 -15.96
CA TRP A 123 2.80 12.67 -15.21
C TRP A 123 2.88 12.84 -13.68
N LEU A 124 2.46 14.00 -13.17
CA LEU A 124 2.43 14.29 -11.74
C LEU A 124 1.63 13.22 -10.98
N GLY A 125 2.25 12.63 -9.94
CA GLY A 125 1.66 11.49 -9.22
C GLY A 125 1.91 10.12 -9.86
N VAL A 126 2.88 9.99 -10.77
CA VAL A 126 3.35 8.67 -11.25
C VAL A 126 3.91 7.83 -10.10
N THR A 127 4.54 8.47 -9.12
CA THR A 127 4.94 7.89 -7.84
C THR A 127 4.45 8.78 -6.72
N VAL A 128 3.89 8.17 -5.67
CA VAL A 128 3.55 8.83 -4.41
C VAL A 128 4.13 8.00 -3.27
N ALA A 129 4.80 8.67 -2.33
CA ALA A 129 5.36 8.05 -1.15
C ALA A 129 5.07 8.90 0.09
N SER A 130 4.94 8.24 1.24
CA SER A 130 4.72 8.89 2.54
C SER A 130 5.84 8.54 3.51
N GLN A 131 6.34 9.53 4.24
CA GLN A 131 7.26 9.31 5.37
C GLN A 131 6.55 8.80 6.64
N GLY A 132 5.23 8.56 6.59
CA GLY A 132 4.45 8.09 7.72
C GLY A 132 3.87 9.21 8.59
N PRO A 133 3.56 8.95 9.87
CA PRO A 133 2.90 9.92 10.76
C PRO A 133 3.66 11.24 10.89
N ALA A 134 2.95 12.36 10.69
CA ALA A 134 3.53 13.71 10.71
C ALA A 134 4.66 13.95 9.68
N GLY A 135 4.91 12.98 8.81
CA GLY A 135 5.95 13.02 7.80
C GLY A 135 5.51 13.75 6.54
N ARG A 136 6.47 14.08 5.68
CA ARG A 136 6.18 14.69 4.39
C ARG A 136 5.66 13.66 3.38
N VAL A 137 4.94 14.15 2.38
CA VAL A 137 4.56 13.39 1.19
C VAL A 137 5.54 13.74 0.08
N LEU A 138 6.01 12.72 -0.62
CA LEU A 138 6.76 12.86 -1.86
C LEU A 138 5.85 12.48 -3.02
N GLU A 139 5.96 13.27 -4.08
CA GLU A 139 5.30 13.07 -5.35
C GLU A 139 6.36 13.35 -6.43
N THR A 140 6.29 12.62 -7.54
CA THR A 140 7.21 12.80 -8.67
C THR A 140 6.46 12.96 -9.98
N ALA A 141 7.08 13.72 -10.88
CA ALA A 141 6.76 13.85 -12.29
C ALA A 141 7.89 13.24 -13.15
N THR A 142 7.59 12.81 -14.37
CA THR A 142 8.55 12.33 -15.39
C THR A 142 8.57 13.23 -16.61
#